data_AF-A0A7J7KKD3-F1
#
_entry.id   AF-A0A7J7KKD3-F1
#
_cell.length_a   1.000
_cell.length_b   1.000
_cell.length_c   1.000
_cell.angle_alpha   90.00
_cell.angle_beta   90.00
_cell.angle_gamma   90.00
#
_symmetry.space_group_name_H-M   'P 1'
#
loop_
_entity.id
_entity.type
_entity.pdbx_description
1 polymer ?
#
loop_
_entity_poly.entity_id
_entity_poly.type
_entity_poly.pdbx_seq_one_letter_code
_entity_poly.pdbx_strand_id
1 'polypeptide(L)'
;MKWRELEMKKRSMSVQRDLPRPSDMNSNIMRKVGPNDAPLSDLQKAEELIKQEMLIMMHHDALETPTAGQAMVNASVAKNLLKAEAEFVKSAMGHGDLPIDAYSQVWEECYNQVLFVPSQSRYVRANLVSKKDRIESLSKRLENNRNEMTKEAKKASKVEKKLKILLGGYQSRFQSLSKQTTDVLDQLEQSRIELQTFVMLKKNEVDAMPKRLQSLTEDVSRQMEREKVLQARYDKLNFDLQNLQVEMNQAAVTQSHNIDEPTVT
;
A
#
# COMPACT_ATOMS: atom_id res chain seq x y z
N MET A 1 -55.10 7.58 60.42
CA MET A 1 -55.69 7.64 59.07
C MET A 1 -55.74 9.06 58.54
N LYS A 2 -56.46 10.00 59.17
CA LYS A 2 -56.58 11.40 58.70
C LYS A 2 -55.26 12.14 58.44
N TRP A 3 -54.22 11.93 59.26
CA TRP A 3 -52.94 12.65 59.08
C TRP A 3 -52.20 12.24 57.79
N ARG A 4 -52.18 10.94 57.45
CA ARG A 4 -51.57 10.44 56.20
C ARG A 4 -52.31 10.92 54.96
N GLU A 5 -53.64 11.00 55.01
CA GLU A 5 -54.45 11.53 53.92
C GLU A 5 -54.20 13.03 53.69
N LEU A 6 -54.07 13.80 54.77
CA LEU A 6 -53.70 15.21 54.71
C LEU A 6 -52.29 15.41 54.15
N GLU A 7 -51.36 14.54 54.52
CA GLU A 7 -49.99 14.57 54.02
C GLU A 7 -49.91 14.17 52.53
N MET A 8 -50.65 13.15 52.11
CA MET A 8 -50.78 12.76 50.70
C MET A 8 -51.41 13.86 49.84
N LYS A 9 -52.42 14.57 50.36
CA LYS A 9 -53.04 15.72 49.66
C LYS A 9 -52.08 16.88 49.42
N LYS A 10 -50.98 16.98 50.19
CA LYS A 10 -49.94 17.99 49.99
C LYS A 10 -48.90 17.59 48.94
N ARG A 11 -48.89 16.33 48.49
CA ARG A 11 -47.93 15.83 47.49
C ARG A 11 -48.36 16.18 46.07
N SER A 12 -47.47 15.99 45.11
CA SER A 12 -47.76 16.23 43.70
C SER A 12 -48.92 15.37 43.19
N MET A 13 -49.66 15.87 42.19
CA MET A 13 -50.78 15.14 41.59
C MET A 13 -50.36 13.80 40.99
N SER A 14 -49.13 13.71 40.48
CA SER A 14 -48.57 12.47 39.95
C SER A 14 -48.42 11.42 41.06
N VAL A 15 -48.00 11.81 42.27
CA VAL A 15 -47.94 10.94 43.46
C VAL A 15 -49.33 10.51 43.89
N GLN A 16 -50.27 11.46 43.98
CA GLN A 16 -51.63 11.16 44.43
C GLN A 16 -52.37 10.19 43.50
N ARG A 17 -52.06 10.22 42.20
CA ARG A 17 -52.70 9.38 41.17
C ARG A 17 -51.90 8.15 40.79
N ASP A 18 -50.78 7.89 41.48
CA ASP A 18 -49.85 6.79 41.21
C ASP A 18 -49.41 6.68 39.73
N LEU A 19 -49.17 7.83 39.09
CA LEU A 19 -48.72 7.88 37.70
C LEU A 19 -47.19 7.80 37.61
N PRO A 20 -46.62 7.21 36.53
CA PRO A 20 -45.17 7.13 36.36
C PRO A 20 -44.47 8.50 36.45
N ARG A 21 -43.38 8.58 37.21
CA ARG A 21 -42.57 9.79 37.36
C ARG A 21 -41.48 9.88 36.28
N PRO A 22 -41.13 11.04 35.74
CA PRO A 22 -40.06 11.14 34.75
C PRO A 22 -38.73 10.60 35.30
N SER A 23 -38.11 9.64 34.61
CA SER A 23 -36.80 9.08 34.98
C SER A 23 -35.64 9.95 34.52
N ASP A 24 -35.84 10.71 33.45
CA ASP A 24 -34.88 11.69 32.93
C ASP A 24 -35.54 13.07 32.94
N MET A 25 -34.79 14.06 33.41
CA MET A 25 -35.27 15.40 33.68
C MET A 25 -34.56 16.41 32.81
N ASN A 26 -35.35 17.28 32.16
CA ASN A 26 -34.78 18.28 31.27
C ASN A 26 -34.13 19.43 32.07
N SER A 27 -32.82 19.34 32.28
CA SER A 27 -32.01 20.38 32.93
C SER A 27 -31.82 21.63 32.07
N ASN A 28 -32.17 21.61 30.78
CA ASN A 28 -32.07 22.77 29.89
C ASN A 28 -33.16 23.83 30.15
N ILE A 29 -34.12 23.56 31.04
CA ILE A 29 -35.15 24.51 31.47
C ILE A 29 -34.54 25.65 32.31
N MET A 30 -33.41 25.39 32.97
CA MET A 30 -32.63 26.40 33.70
C MET A 30 -31.86 27.28 32.73
N ARG A 31 -31.87 28.60 32.96
CA ARG A 31 -31.02 29.51 32.19
C ARG A 31 -29.54 29.26 32.56
N LYS A 32 -28.70 28.98 31.57
CA LYS A 32 -27.23 29.00 31.74
C LYS A 32 -26.78 30.45 31.80
N VAL A 33 -26.49 30.96 33.00
CA VAL A 33 -25.98 32.33 33.18
C VAL A 33 -24.49 32.35 32.89
N GLY A 34 -24.07 33.11 31.88
CA GLY A 34 -22.67 33.35 31.57
C GLY A 34 -22.08 34.56 32.32
N PRO A 35 -20.75 34.71 32.41
CA PRO A 35 -20.10 35.83 33.10
C PRO A 35 -20.41 37.23 32.53
N ASN A 36 -20.90 37.31 31.29
CA ASN A 36 -21.16 38.56 30.55
C ASN A 36 -22.66 38.88 30.40
N ASP A 37 -23.56 38.12 31.03
CA ASP A 37 -24.99 38.36 30.92
C ASP A 37 -25.45 39.50 31.85
N ALA A 38 -26.44 40.27 31.40
CA ALA A 38 -27.05 41.33 32.20
C ALA A 38 -27.67 40.76 33.49
N PRO A 39 -27.54 41.46 34.64
CA PRO A 39 -28.11 40.99 35.91
C PRO A 39 -29.62 40.81 35.80
N LEU A 40 -30.12 39.66 36.28
CA LEU A 40 -31.54 39.32 36.18
C LEU A 40 -32.41 40.30 36.99
N SER A 41 -33.56 40.63 36.43
CA SER A 41 -34.65 41.27 37.18
C SER A 41 -35.12 40.35 38.31
N ASP A 42 -35.63 40.92 39.40
CA ASP A 42 -36.09 40.14 40.55
C ASP A 42 -37.22 39.16 40.20
N LEU A 43 -38.06 39.51 39.21
CA LEU A 43 -39.07 38.59 38.67
C LEU A 43 -38.41 37.38 37.98
N GLN A 44 -37.34 37.60 37.23
CA GLN A 44 -36.62 36.52 36.53
C GLN A 44 -35.85 35.63 37.52
N LYS A 45 -35.30 36.20 38.60
CA LYS A 45 -34.68 35.42 39.68
C LYS A 45 -35.71 34.52 40.36
N ALA A 46 -36.90 35.05 40.64
CA ALA A 46 -37.99 34.26 41.22
C ALA A 46 -38.41 33.11 40.30
N GLU A 47 -38.52 33.35 38.99
CA GLU A 47 -38.83 32.30 38.01
C GLU A 47 -37.78 31.19 37.98
N GLU A 48 -36.49 31.51 38.00
CA GLU A 48 -35.43 30.49 38.02
C GLU A 48 -35.42 29.69 39.32
N LEU A 49 -35.68 30.32 40.47
CA LEU A 49 -35.82 29.60 41.74
C LEU A 49 -37.00 28.61 41.72
N ILE A 50 -38.12 29.02 41.13
CA ILE A 50 -39.30 28.14 40.97
C ILE A 50 -38.96 26.94 40.07
N LYS A 51 -38.25 27.16 38.96
CA LYS A 51 -37.83 26.08 38.06
C LYS A 51 -36.88 25.11 38.74
N GLN A 52 -35.93 25.63 39.52
CA GLN A 52 -34.98 24.80 40.28
C GLN A 52 -35.71 23.92 41.29
N GLU A 53 -36.61 24.49 42.08
CA GLU A 53 -37.38 23.75 43.08
C GLU A 53 -38.28 22.70 42.41
N MET A 54 -38.92 23.05 41.29
CA MET A 54 -39.71 22.11 40.49
C MET A 54 -38.87 20.91 40.04
N LEU A 55 -37.64 21.13 39.59
CA LEU A 55 -36.74 20.04 39.20
C LEU A 55 -36.36 19.17 40.40
N ILE A 56 -36.07 19.78 41.55
CA ILE A 56 -35.75 19.04 42.78
C ILE A 56 -36.94 18.17 43.22
N MET A 57 -38.16 18.71 43.23
CA MET A 57 -39.36 17.98 43.62
C MET A 57 -39.65 16.80 42.67
N MET A 58 -39.54 17.00 41.36
CA MET A 58 -39.75 15.92 40.39
C MET A 58 -38.69 14.82 40.52
N HIS A 59 -37.43 15.16 40.82
CA HIS A 59 -36.38 14.17 41.04
C HIS A 59 -36.62 13.38 42.33
N HIS A 60 -36.98 14.07 43.42
CA HIS A 60 -37.33 13.47 44.69
C HIS A 60 -38.51 12.50 44.54
N ASP A 61 -39.57 12.90 43.84
CA ASP A 61 -40.73 12.04 43.55
C ASP A 61 -40.34 10.77 42.78
N ALA A 62 -39.40 10.87 41.83
CA ALA A 62 -38.93 9.73 41.05
C ALA A 62 -38.06 8.75 41.85
N LEU A 63 -37.26 9.23 42.80
CA LEU A 63 -36.40 8.39 43.66
C LEU A 63 -37.18 7.75 44.82
N GLU A 64 -37.96 8.54 45.55
CA GLU A 64 -38.59 8.12 46.79
C GLU A 64 -39.96 7.47 46.58
N THR A 65 -40.65 7.82 45.49
CA THR A 65 -41.99 7.29 45.18
C THR A 65 -42.13 6.75 43.75
N PRO A 66 -41.27 5.82 43.31
CA PRO A 66 -41.39 5.21 42.00
C PRO A 66 -42.61 4.29 41.93
N THR A 67 -43.29 4.27 40.78
CA THR A 67 -44.35 3.28 40.51
C THR A 67 -43.74 1.87 40.41
N ALA A 68 -44.51 0.82 40.67
CA ALA A 68 -44.03 -0.57 40.62
C ALA A 68 -43.29 -0.94 39.31
N GLY A 69 -43.74 -0.42 38.16
CA GLY A 69 -43.07 -0.62 36.87
C GLY A 69 -41.75 0.13 36.71
N GLN A 70 -41.54 1.22 37.46
CA GLN A 70 -40.31 2.02 37.45
C GLN A 70 -39.29 1.52 38.47
N ALA A 71 -39.74 0.92 39.57
CA ALA A 71 -38.87 0.25 40.54
C ALA A 71 -38.08 -0.92 39.91
N MET A 72 -38.64 -1.60 38.90
CA MET A 72 -37.93 -2.61 38.12
C MET A 72 -36.79 -2.03 37.25
N VAL A 73 -36.80 -0.71 37.00
CA VAL A 73 -35.79 0.01 36.19
C VAL A 73 -34.57 0.43 37.03
N ASN A 74 -34.57 0.20 38.35
CA ASN A 74 -33.34 0.20 39.19
C ASN A 74 -32.42 -1.00 38.88
N ALA A 75 -32.34 -1.39 37.60
CA ALA A 75 -31.43 -2.38 37.06
C ALA A 75 -29.97 -2.02 37.32
N SER A 76 -29.62 -0.74 37.54
CA SER A 76 -28.27 -0.34 37.94
C SER A 76 -27.89 -0.90 39.31
N VAL A 77 -28.78 -0.79 40.30
CA VAL A 77 -28.57 -1.31 41.65
C VAL A 77 -28.56 -2.85 41.62
N ALA A 78 -29.50 -3.47 40.90
CA ALA A 78 -29.54 -4.92 40.73
C ALA A 78 -28.28 -5.45 40.00
N LYS A 79 -27.78 -4.74 38.99
CA LYS A 79 -26.56 -5.08 38.26
C LYS A 79 -25.31 -4.96 39.14
N ASN A 80 -25.27 -3.97 40.03
CA ASN A 80 -24.17 -3.81 40.97
C ASN A 80 -24.17 -4.93 42.03
N LEU A 81 -25.35 -5.30 42.56
CA LEU A 81 -25.51 -6.45 43.44
C LEU A 81 -25.08 -7.76 42.76
N LEU A 82 -25.51 -7.99 41.51
CA LEU A 82 -25.10 -9.18 40.75
C LEU A 82 -23.59 -9.23 40.47
N LYS A 83 -22.95 -8.09 40.23
CA LYS A 83 -21.49 -8.03 40.07
C LYS A 83 -20.75 -8.37 41.37
N ALA A 84 -21.19 -7.79 42.50
CA ALA A 84 -20.61 -8.07 43.81
C ALA A 84 -20.76 -9.55 44.17
N GLU A 85 -21.94 -10.13 43.93
CA GLU A 85 -22.17 -11.56 44.16
C GLU A 85 -21.32 -12.44 43.22
N ALA A 86 -21.19 -12.06 41.95
CA ALA A 86 -20.35 -12.80 40.99
C ALA A 86 -18.87 -12.77 41.39
N GLU A 87 -18.35 -11.66 41.90
CA GLU A 87 -16.98 -11.54 42.41
C GLU A 87 -16.79 -12.38 43.69
N PHE A 88 -17.77 -12.37 44.59
CA PHE A 88 -17.78 -13.21 45.78
C PHE A 88 -17.78 -14.70 45.43
N VAL A 89 -18.66 -15.14 44.52
CA VAL A 89 -18.74 -16.52 44.04
C VAL A 89 -17.45 -16.93 43.32
N LYS A 90 -16.86 -16.04 42.50
CA LYS A 90 -15.59 -16.30 41.83
C LYS A 90 -14.46 -16.58 42.83
N SER A 91 -14.38 -15.79 43.90
CA SER A 91 -13.41 -15.98 44.98
C SER A 91 -13.70 -17.23 45.81
N ALA A 92 -14.96 -17.43 46.23
CA ALA A 92 -15.38 -18.53 47.09
C ALA A 92 -15.29 -19.91 46.42
N MET A 93 -15.58 -20.00 45.11
CA MET A 93 -15.50 -21.24 44.33
C MET A 93 -14.11 -21.49 43.73
N GLY A 94 -13.12 -20.62 44.01
CA GLY A 94 -11.75 -20.80 43.54
C GLY A 94 -11.60 -20.72 42.02
N HIS A 95 -12.51 -20.02 41.34
CA HIS A 95 -12.36 -19.72 39.92
C HIS A 95 -11.29 -18.61 39.77
N GLY A 96 -10.03 -19.02 39.70
CA GLY A 96 -8.93 -18.10 39.36
C GLY A 96 -9.14 -17.46 37.98
N ASP A 97 -8.30 -16.49 37.63
CA ASP A 97 -8.26 -15.96 36.27
C ASP A 97 -7.71 -17.05 35.33
N LEU A 98 -8.59 -17.93 34.88
CA LEU A 98 -8.24 -18.88 33.83
C LEU A 98 -7.84 -18.08 32.59
N PRO A 99 -6.70 -18.40 31.97
CA PRO A 99 -6.33 -17.78 30.72
C PRO A 99 -7.44 -18.05 29.71
N ILE A 100 -7.76 -17.03 28.89
CA ILE A 100 -8.81 -17.11 27.87
C ILE A 100 -8.63 -18.32 26.94
N ASP A 101 -7.39 -18.76 26.75
CA ASP A 101 -7.04 -19.92 25.95
C ASP A 101 -7.54 -21.24 26.59
N ALA A 102 -7.44 -21.38 27.91
CA ALA A 102 -7.96 -22.54 28.63
C ALA A 102 -9.50 -22.59 28.60
N TYR A 103 -10.16 -21.43 28.70
CA TYR A 103 -11.61 -21.34 28.51
C TYR A 103 -12.01 -21.69 27.07
N SER A 104 -11.30 -21.15 26.08
CA SER A 104 -11.57 -21.40 24.66
C SER A 104 -11.42 -22.87 24.32
N GLN A 105 -10.39 -23.53 24.86
CA GLN A 105 -10.20 -24.97 24.68
C GLN A 105 -11.37 -25.78 25.24
N VAL A 106 -11.74 -25.57 26.51
CA VAL A 106 -12.85 -26.29 27.15
C VAL A 106 -14.19 -25.99 26.45
N TRP A 107 -14.38 -24.74 26.01
CA TRP A 107 -15.53 -24.32 25.24
C TRP A 107 -15.63 -25.07 23.91
N GLU A 108 -14.55 -25.11 23.13
CA GLU A 108 -14.47 -25.83 21.86
C GLU A 108 -14.69 -27.33 22.07
N GLU A 109 -14.10 -27.93 23.11
CA GLU A 109 -14.32 -29.34 23.45
C GLU A 109 -15.79 -29.64 23.79
N CYS A 110 -16.43 -28.76 24.57
CA CYS A 110 -17.84 -28.89 24.91
C CYS A 110 -18.76 -28.65 23.70
N TYR A 111 -18.43 -27.67 22.85
CA TYR A 111 -19.18 -27.34 21.64
C TYR A 111 -19.09 -28.45 20.59
N ASN A 112 -17.90 -29.05 20.41
CA ASN A 112 -17.70 -30.19 19.52
C ASN A 112 -18.49 -31.43 19.94
N GLN A 113 -18.85 -31.54 21.22
CA GLN A 113 -19.73 -32.60 21.72
C GLN A 113 -21.21 -32.32 21.48
N VAL A 114 -21.60 -31.12 21.04
CA VAL A 114 -23.00 -30.76 20.79
C VAL A 114 -23.31 -30.94 19.31
N LEU A 115 -24.31 -31.76 18.99
CA LEU A 115 -24.75 -32.05 17.63
C LEU A 115 -26.24 -31.77 17.48
N PHE A 116 -26.60 -31.00 16.46
CA PHE A 116 -28.00 -30.75 16.11
C PHE A 116 -28.56 -31.94 15.32
N VAL A 117 -29.62 -32.57 15.81
CA VAL A 117 -30.31 -33.67 15.12
C VAL A 117 -31.53 -33.10 14.39
N PRO A 118 -31.54 -33.08 13.04
CA PRO A 118 -32.62 -32.45 12.26
C PRO A 118 -33.98 -33.12 12.46
N SER A 119 -34.03 -34.45 12.56
CA SER A 119 -35.27 -35.23 12.73
C SER A 119 -36.03 -34.90 14.02
N GLN A 120 -35.33 -34.45 15.07
CA GLN A 120 -35.92 -34.08 16.36
C GLN A 120 -35.89 -32.57 16.62
N SER A 121 -35.29 -31.79 15.71
CA SER A 121 -35.08 -30.34 15.85
C SER A 121 -34.46 -29.94 17.19
N ARG A 122 -33.51 -30.72 17.71
CA ARG A 122 -32.89 -30.54 19.03
C ARG A 122 -31.38 -30.78 19.00
N TYR A 123 -30.67 -30.10 19.90
CA TYR A 123 -29.27 -30.38 20.21
C TYR A 123 -29.12 -31.52 21.19
N VAL A 124 -28.28 -32.50 20.85
CA VAL A 124 -27.98 -33.68 21.66
C VAL A 124 -26.47 -33.86 21.75
N ARG A 125 -25.97 -34.55 22.78
CA ARG A 125 -24.55 -34.90 22.86
C ARG A 125 -24.19 -35.91 21.77
N ALA A 126 -23.11 -35.65 21.04
CA ALA A 126 -22.67 -36.42 19.90
C ALA A 126 -22.38 -37.91 20.20
N ASN A 127 -22.14 -38.26 21.48
CA ASN A 127 -21.92 -39.64 21.92
C ASN A 127 -23.22 -40.45 22.09
N LEU A 128 -24.36 -39.79 22.30
CA LEU A 128 -25.67 -40.43 22.49
C LEU A 128 -26.45 -40.63 21.19
N VAL A 129 -25.91 -40.13 20.07
CA VAL A 129 -26.59 -40.08 18.78
C VAL A 129 -26.19 -41.28 17.93
N SER A 130 -27.17 -41.90 17.25
CA SER A 130 -26.90 -43.03 16.35
C SER A 130 -25.99 -42.61 15.18
N LYS A 131 -25.26 -43.55 14.59
CA LYS A 131 -24.44 -43.26 13.40
C LYS A 131 -25.27 -42.67 12.25
N LYS A 132 -26.53 -43.11 12.10
CA LYS A 132 -27.46 -42.62 11.07
C LYS A 132 -27.80 -41.14 11.27
N ASP A 133 -28.22 -40.76 12.47
CA ASP A 133 -28.58 -39.37 12.79
C ASP A 133 -27.34 -38.44 12.76
N ARG A 134 -26.15 -38.99 13.05
CA ARG A 134 -24.88 -38.29 12.88
C ARG A 134 -24.57 -37.98 11.41
N ILE A 135 -24.85 -38.91 10.50
CA ILE A 135 -24.69 -38.67 9.06
C ILE A 135 -25.71 -37.63 8.58
N GLU A 136 -26.95 -37.70 9.06
CA GLU A 136 -28.02 -36.76 8.67
C GLU A 136 -27.70 -35.32 9.11
N SER A 137 -27.28 -35.14 10.36
CA SER A 137 -26.88 -33.84 10.91
C SER A 137 -25.66 -33.25 10.18
N LEU A 138 -24.63 -34.06 9.89
CA LEU A 138 -23.48 -33.62 9.11
C LEU A 138 -23.86 -33.25 7.67
N SER A 139 -24.76 -34.02 7.05
CA SER A 139 -25.29 -33.71 5.71
C SER A 139 -26.04 -32.38 5.71
N LYS A 140 -26.84 -32.10 6.74
CA LYS A 140 -27.54 -30.81 6.87
C LYS A 140 -26.57 -29.65 7.09
N ARG A 141 -25.52 -29.83 7.90
CA ARG A 141 -24.46 -28.83 8.09
C ARG A 141 -23.72 -28.55 6.77
N LEU A 142 -23.40 -29.60 6.01
CA LEU A 142 -22.76 -29.47 4.70
C LEU A 142 -23.66 -28.68 3.74
N GLU A 143 -24.95 -28.97 3.72
CA GLU A 143 -25.91 -28.24 2.87
C GLU A 143 -26.04 -26.77 3.28
N ASN A 144 -26.09 -26.46 4.57
CA ASN A 144 -26.07 -25.09 5.06
C ASN A 144 -24.76 -24.37 4.64
N ASN A 145 -23.61 -25.03 4.77
CA ASN A 145 -22.33 -24.47 4.35
C ASN A 145 -22.27 -24.22 2.85
N ARG A 146 -22.84 -25.11 2.02
CA ARG A 146 -22.98 -24.88 0.58
C ARG A 146 -23.82 -23.63 0.30
N ASN A 147 -24.94 -23.48 1.00
CA ASN A 147 -25.80 -22.31 0.85
C ASN A 147 -25.07 -21.01 1.24
N GLU A 148 -24.36 -20.98 2.37
CA GLU A 148 -23.56 -19.81 2.76
C GLU A 148 -22.42 -19.54 1.78
N MET A 149 -21.71 -20.57 1.30
CA MET A 149 -20.69 -20.43 0.28
C MET A 149 -21.25 -19.81 -1.00
N THR A 150 -22.43 -20.23 -1.46
CA THR A 150 -23.04 -19.63 -2.67
C THR A 150 -23.46 -18.17 -2.44
N LYS A 151 -23.93 -17.81 -1.24
CA LYS A 151 -24.28 -16.42 -0.90
C LYS A 151 -23.03 -15.54 -0.86
N GLU A 152 -21.98 -15.98 -0.17
CA GLU A 152 -20.73 -15.24 -0.06
C GLU A 152 -20.01 -15.14 -1.41
N ALA A 153 -19.97 -16.22 -2.21
CA ALA A 153 -19.42 -16.17 -3.57
C ALA A 153 -20.15 -15.14 -4.45
N LYS A 154 -21.49 -15.04 -4.34
CA LYS A 154 -22.27 -14.01 -5.06
C LYS A 154 -21.94 -12.59 -4.57
N LYS A 155 -21.73 -12.38 -3.26
CA LYS A 155 -21.31 -11.09 -2.71
C LYS A 155 -19.91 -10.72 -3.18
N ALA A 156 -18.95 -11.64 -3.05
CA ALA A 156 -17.58 -11.48 -3.52
C ALA A 156 -17.53 -11.15 -5.00
N SER A 157 -18.25 -11.90 -5.85
CA SER A 157 -18.30 -11.63 -7.30
C SER A 157 -18.86 -10.24 -7.63
N LYS A 158 -19.83 -9.72 -6.86
CA LYS A 158 -20.33 -8.35 -7.04
C LYS A 158 -19.27 -7.31 -6.65
N VAL A 159 -18.58 -7.52 -5.54
CA VAL A 159 -17.50 -6.64 -5.08
C VAL A 159 -16.34 -6.66 -6.07
N GLU A 160 -15.91 -7.84 -6.54
CA GLU A 160 -14.87 -8.01 -7.55
C GLU A 160 -15.22 -7.30 -8.86
N LYS A 161 -16.46 -7.44 -9.36
CA LYS A 161 -16.91 -6.71 -10.55
C LYS A 161 -16.84 -5.20 -10.35
N LYS A 162 -17.25 -4.70 -9.18
CA LYS A 162 -17.15 -3.27 -8.84
C LYS A 162 -15.70 -2.82 -8.77
N LEU A 163 -14.84 -3.57 -8.11
CA LEU A 163 -13.40 -3.30 -8.01
C LEU A 163 -12.74 -3.33 -9.39
N LYS A 164 -13.12 -4.28 -10.26
CA LYS A 164 -12.60 -4.36 -11.63
C LYS A 164 -12.95 -3.13 -12.46
N ILE A 165 -14.16 -2.59 -12.31
CA ILE A 165 -14.56 -1.35 -13.00
C ILE A 165 -13.78 -0.15 -12.44
N LEU A 166 -13.69 -0.02 -11.12
CA LEU A 166 -13.04 1.13 -10.46
C LEU A 166 -11.51 1.13 -10.61
N LEU A 167 -10.88 -0.03 -10.45
CA LEU A 167 -9.42 -0.19 -10.38
C LEU A 167 -8.81 -0.71 -11.68
N GLY A 168 -9.59 -1.31 -12.59
CA GLY A 168 -9.05 -1.92 -13.80
C GLY A 168 -8.26 -0.94 -14.66
N GLY A 169 -8.80 0.26 -14.90
CA GLY A 169 -8.09 1.31 -15.64
C GLY A 169 -6.81 1.77 -14.94
N TYR A 170 -6.85 1.92 -13.61
CA TYR A 170 -5.66 2.28 -12.82
C TYR A 170 -4.61 1.17 -12.84
N GLN A 171 -5.00 -0.11 -12.79
CA GLN A 171 -4.10 -1.25 -12.91
C GLN A 171 -3.42 -1.29 -14.28
N SER A 172 -4.16 -1.11 -15.38
CA SER A 172 -3.58 -1.06 -16.72
C SER A 172 -2.61 0.12 -16.89
N ARG A 173 -2.98 1.30 -16.37
CA ARG A 173 -2.09 2.47 -16.36
C ARG A 173 -0.82 2.21 -15.55
N PHE A 174 -0.95 1.61 -14.36
CA PHE A 174 0.19 1.22 -13.54
C PHE A 174 1.12 0.24 -14.28
N GLN A 175 0.56 -0.80 -14.90
CA GLN A 175 1.36 -1.77 -15.68
C GLN A 175 2.11 -1.09 -16.83
N SER A 176 1.46 -0.19 -17.57
CA SER A 176 2.11 0.57 -18.65
C SER A 176 3.22 1.48 -18.13
N LEU A 177 2.98 2.23 -17.05
CA LEU A 177 3.98 3.12 -16.45
C LEU A 177 5.15 2.34 -15.86
N SER A 178 4.88 1.21 -15.21
CA SER A 178 5.91 0.33 -14.67
C SER A 178 6.79 -0.19 -15.80
N LYS A 179 6.20 -0.64 -16.91
CA LYS A 179 6.96 -1.09 -18.07
C LYS A 179 7.81 0.03 -18.67
N GLN A 180 7.23 1.22 -18.90
CA GLN A 180 7.98 2.37 -19.40
C GLN A 180 9.14 2.75 -18.48
N THR A 181 8.95 2.65 -17.17
CA THR A 181 10.02 2.93 -16.20
C THR A 181 11.15 1.92 -16.33
N THR A 182 10.84 0.63 -16.45
CA THR A 182 11.83 -0.43 -16.68
C THR A 182 12.56 -0.23 -18.01
N ASP A 183 11.84 0.01 -19.11
CA ASP A 183 12.44 0.21 -20.44
C ASP A 183 13.42 1.41 -20.46
N VAL A 184 13.08 2.51 -19.77
CA VAL A 184 13.96 3.69 -19.66
C VAL A 184 15.18 3.41 -18.79
N LEU A 185 15.04 2.62 -17.71
CA LEU A 185 16.17 2.21 -16.88
C LEU A 185 17.17 1.37 -17.70
N ASP A 186 16.68 0.41 -18.48
CA ASP A 186 17.53 -0.43 -19.33
C ASP A 186 18.27 0.43 -20.38
N GLN A 187 17.59 1.41 -21.00
CA GLN A 187 18.22 2.34 -21.94
C GLN A 187 19.28 3.23 -21.27
N LEU A 188 19.04 3.65 -20.03
CA LEU A 188 19.99 4.45 -19.26
C LEU A 188 21.23 3.64 -18.91
N GLU A 189 21.07 2.38 -18.52
CA GLU A 189 22.19 1.47 -18.27
C GLU A 189 23.01 1.22 -19.54
N GLN A 190 22.36 0.93 -20.66
CA GLN A 190 23.01 0.75 -21.96
C GLN A 190 23.79 2.00 -22.38
N SER A 191 23.17 3.18 -22.30
CA SER A 191 23.81 4.47 -22.63
C SER A 191 25.00 4.76 -21.71
N ARG A 192 24.91 4.37 -20.43
CA ARG A 192 26.02 4.51 -19.47
C ARG A 192 27.18 3.59 -19.84
N ILE A 193 26.91 2.35 -20.22
CA ILE A 193 27.93 1.41 -20.70
C ILE A 193 28.59 1.97 -21.95
N GLU A 194 27.82 2.41 -22.94
CA GLU A 194 28.32 3.02 -24.18
C GLU A 194 29.20 4.23 -23.92
N LEU A 195 28.80 5.12 -23.00
CA LEU A 195 29.62 6.26 -22.62
C LEU A 195 30.98 5.81 -22.06
N GLN A 196 30.99 4.83 -21.14
CA GLN A 196 32.22 4.32 -20.55
C GLN A 196 33.11 3.63 -21.60
N THR A 197 32.52 2.86 -22.52
CA THR A 197 33.29 2.22 -23.60
C THR A 197 33.86 3.26 -24.55
N PHE A 198 33.11 4.29 -24.94
CA PHE A 198 33.63 5.36 -25.80
C PHE A 198 34.71 6.20 -25.14
N VAL A 199 34.62 6.46 -23.83
CA VAL A 199 35.69 7.13 -23.08
C VAL A 199 36.98 6.31 -23.13
N MET A 200 36.89 5.00 -22.92
CA MET A 200 38.03 4.09 -22.98
C MET A 200 38.60 3.98 -24.41
N LEU A 201 37.72 3.80 -25.41
CA LEU A 201 38.09 3.76 -26.83
C LEU A 201 38.79 5.04 -27.27
N LYS A 202 38.27 6.21 -26.86
CA LYS A 202 38.89 7.50 -27.14
C LYS A 202 40.30 7.57 -26.57
N LYS A 203 40.50 7.13 -25.32
CA LYS A 203 41.83 7.11 -24.69
C LYS A 203 42.79 6.22 -25.48
N ASN A 204 42.37 5.00 -25.80
CA ASN A 204 43.17 4.06 -26.59
C ASN A 204 43.51 4.62 -27.98
N GLU A 205 42.56 5.28 -28.64
CA GLU A 205 42.74 5.85 -29.98
C GLU A 205 43.73 7.01 -29.96
N VAL A 206 43.64 7.89 -28.95
CA VAL A 206 44.59 8.99 -28.72
C VAL A 206 46.00 8.45 -28.49
N ASP A 207 46.14 7.37 -27.72
CA ASP A 207 47.45 6.74 -27.44
C ASP A 207 48.01 6.01 -28.69
N ALA A 208 47.15 5.44 -29.55
CA ALA A 208 47.54 4.73 -30.76
C ALA A 208 47.84 5.64 -31.95
N MET A 209 47.27 6.85 -31.99
CA MET A 209 47.46 7.84 -33.05
C MET A 209 48.93 8.22 -33.30
N PRO A 210 49.75 8.61 -32.30
CA PRO A 210 51.13 9.01 -32.54
C PRO A 210 51.99 7.86 -33.08
N LYS A 211 51.77 6.62 -32.60
CA LYS A 211 52.50 5.44 -33.09
C LYS A 211 52.24 5.17 -34.57
N ARG A 212 50.96 5.27 -35.00
CA ARG A 212 50.59 5.14 -36.41
C ARG A 212 51.22 6.25 -37.25
N LEU A 213 51.17 7.49 -36.77
CA LEU A 213 51.72 8.65 -37.48
C LEU A 213 53.25 8.55 -37.63
N GLN A 214 53.93 8.09 -36.59
CA GLN A 214 55.37 7.82 -36.61
C GLN A 214 55.72 6.74 -37.64
N SER A 215 55.04 5.59 -37.60
CA SER A 215 55.28 4.50 -38.58
C SER A 215 55.11 4.97 -40.02
N LEU A 216 54.04 5.72 -40.31
CA LEU A 216 53.80 6.30 -41.63
C LEU A 216 54.88 7.30 -42.03
N THR A 217 55.33 8.14 -41.09
CA THR A 217 56.40 9.12 -41.34
C THR A 217 57.72 8.43 -41.66
N GLU A 218 58.06 7.36 -40.92
CA GLU A 218 59.25 6.54 -41.17
C GLU A 218 59.18 5.85 -42.54
N ASP A 219 58.02 5.33 -42.93
CA ASP A 219 57.81 4.71 -44.25
C ASP A 219 57.93 5.72 -45.38
N VAL A 220 57.32 6.91 -45.23
CA VAL A 220 57.45 8.00 -46.21
C VAL A 220 58.91 8.46 -46.30
N SER A 221 59.61 8.61 -45.18
CA SER A 221 61.03 8.97 -45.19
C SER A 221 61.89 7.93 -45.93
N ARG A 222 61.61 6.64 -45.75
CA ARG A 222 62.30 5.56 -46.48
C ARG A 222 62.03 5.61 -47.98
N GLN A 223 60.79 5.90 -48.39
CA GLN A 223 60.45 6.05 -49.81
C GLN A 223 61.09 7.28 -50.44
N MET A 224 61.10 8.42 -49.75
CA MET A 224 61.76 9.64 -50.23
C MET A 224 63.26 9.43 -50.46
N GLU A 225 63.96 8.75 -49.54
CA GLU A 225 65.39 8.47 -49.73
C GLU A 225 65.63 7.52 -50.91
N ARG A 226 64.76 6.52 -51.09
CA ARG A 226 64.82 5.60 -52.23
C ARG A 226 64.58 6.33 -53.56
N GLU A 227 63.58 7.20 -53.62
CA GLU A 227 63.28 8.03 -54.79
C GLU A 227 64.46 8.94 -55.13
N LYS A 228 65.03 9.62 -54.13
CA LYS A 228 66.20 10.49 -54.29
C LYS A 228 67.40 9.76 -54.90
N VAL A 229 67.70 8.55 -54.43
CA VAL A 229 68.78 7.71 -54.98
C VAL A 229 68.47 7.28 -56.42
N LEU A 230 67.23 6.91 -56.73
CA LEU A 230 66.81 6.54 -58.08
C LEU A 230 66.89 7.73 -59.05
N GLN A 231 66.47 8.93 -58.62
CA GLN A 231 66.54 10.16 -59.40
C GLN A 231 68.00 10.49 -59.75
N ALA A 232 68.91 10.46 -58.76
CA ALA A 232 70.34 10.71 -58.99
C ALA A 232 70.97 9.69 -59.95
N ARG A 233 70.54 8.42 -59.88
CA ARG A 233 70.96 7.38 -60.85
C ARG A 233 70.45 7.68 -62.25
N TYR A 234 69.20 8.09 -62.39
CA TYR A 234 68.60 8.46 -63.66
C TYR A 234 69.32 9.66 -64.28
N ASP A 235 69.58 10.71 -63.49
CA ASP A 235 70.32 11.89 -63.94
C ASP A 235 71.71 11.53 -64.47
N LYS A 236 72.43 10.64 -63.76
CA LYS A 236 73.73 10.13 -64.23
C LYS A 236 73.60 9.36 -65.54
N LEU A 237 72.64 8.43 -65.63
CA LEU A 237 72.42 7.65 -66.85
C LEU A 237 72.06 8.53 -68.05
N ASN A 238 71.29 9.59 -67.81
CA ASN A 238 70.89 10.56 -68.83
C ASN A 238 72.09 11.39 -69.31
N PHE A 239 73.00 11.78 -68.40
CA PHE A 239 74.26 12.42 -68.75
C PHE A 239 75.14 11.50 -69.60
N ASP A 240 75.29 10.23 -69.21
CA ASP A 240 76.07 9.25 -69.97
C ASP A 240 75.45 9.01 -71.37
N LEU A 241 74.12 8.93 -71.48
CA LEU A 241 73.41 8.85 -72.76
C LEU A 241 73.66 10.07 -73.65
N GLN A 242 73.59 11.28 -73.10
CA GLN A 242 73.85 12.50 -73.86
C GLN A 242 75.28 12.54 -74.38
N ASN A 243 76.26 12.16 -73.55
CA ASN A 243 77.66 12.09 -73.97
C ASN A 243 77.86 11.06 -75.10
N LEU A 244 77.31 9.86 -74.95
CA LEU A 244 77.35 8.83 -75.99
C LEU A 244 76.65 9.28 -77.28
N GLN A 245 75.55 10.02 -77.19
CA GLN A 245 74.87 10.61 -78.35
C GLN A 245 75.76 11.63 -79.06
N VAL A 246 76.48 12.47 -78.31
CA VAL A 246 77.44 13.42 -78.86
C VAL A 246 78.62 12.69 -79.52
N GLU A 247 79.17 11.67 -78.87
CA GLU A 247 80.23 10.83 -79.43
C GLU A 247 79.79 10.11 -80.71
N MET A 248 78.58 9.55 -80.74
CA MET A 248 78.01 8.93 -81.93
C MET A 248 77.79 9.94 -83.06
N ASN A 249 77.30 11.14 -82.75
CA ASN A 249 77.13 12.21 -83.74
C ASN A 249 78.48 12.69 -84.28
N GLN A 250 79.50 12.81 -83.43
CA GLN A 250 80.86 13.12 -83.86
C GLN A 250 81.44 12.01 -84.74
N ALA A 251 81.29 10.74 -84.35
CA ALA A 251 81.72 9.59 -85.14
C ALA A 251 81.01 9.49 -86.50
N ALA A 252 79.71 9.83 -86.56
CA ALA A 252 78.95 9.90 -87.81
C ALA A 252 79.44 11.04 -88.73
N VAL A 253 79.81 12.20 -88.17
CA VAL A 253 80.43 13.30 -88.93
C VAL A 253 81.81 12.89 -89.46
N THR A 254 82.64 12.20 -88.66
CA THR A 254 83.95 11.69 -89.09
C THR A 254 83.84 10.59 -90.15
N GLN A 255 82.82 9.72 -90.07
CA GLN A 255 82.53 8.75 -91.13
C GLN A 255 82.01 9.39 -92.42
N SER A 256 81.21 10.47 -92.34
CA SER A 256 80.80 11.22 -93.52
C SER A 256 81.96 11.94 -94.22
N HIS A 257 83.03 12.27 -93.48
CA HIS A 257 84.26 12.85 -94.04
C HIS A 257 85.19 11.80 -94.69
N ASN A 258 85.05 10.52 -94.32
CA ASN A 258 85.86 9.41 -94.83
C ASN A 258 85.27 8.70 -96.07
N ILE A 259 84.09 9.12 -96.55
CA ILE A 259 83.48 8.59 -97.79
C ILE A 259 83.85 9.45 -99.01
N ASP A 260 84.43 10.64 -98.82
CA ASP A 260 84.79 11.58 -99.89
C ASP A 260 86.29 11.55 -100.31
N GLU A 261 87.11 10.61 -99.80
CA GLU A 261 88.48 10.38 -100.33
C GLU A 261 88.53 9.20 -101.33
N PRO A 262 89.00 9.41 -102.58
CA PRO A 262 88.88 8.44 -103.66
C PRO A 262 89.98 7.37 -103.63
N THR A 263 89.59 6.19 -104.09
CA THR A 263 90.41 5.03 -104.47
C THR A 263 91.59 5.40 -105.37
N VAL A 264 92.81 5.00 -105.01
CA VAL A 264 93.92 4.84 -105.96
C VAL A 264 94.77 3.60 -105.64
N THR A 265 94.80 2.71 -106.64
CA THR A 265 95.69 1.55 -106.92
C THR A 265 95.76 0.38 -105.95
#